data_AF-A0A6A5TDJ3-F1
#
_entry.id   AF-A0A6A5TDJ3-F1
#
_cell.length_a   1.000
_cell.length_b   1.000
_cell.length_c   1.000
_cell.angle_alpha   90.00
_cell.angle_beta   90.00
_cell.angle_gamma   90.00
#
_symmetry.space_group_name_H-M   'P 1'
#
loop_
_entity.id
_entity.type
_entity.pdbx_description
1 polymer ?
#
loop_
_entity_poly.entity_id
_entity_poly.type
_entity_poly.pdbx_seq_one_letter_code
_entity_poly.pdbx_strand_id
1 'polypeptide(L)'
;MTSGPPSSLISSKPNTALPVSYTPSTGAKFDIQSRVELSPVEVQLAQLRAERDHWHSKAIRQRDEIHALKFEVAKQSRTITRLLPGSSKRSLEVEEAYVTKAQELATQNRILTCENAILKFHNKDYNHDLAEENKKLTRENVRLGSRKQGLTVDLARAERTIQQLKKSDRAKGKIVKRDLLLKAVINTHMRGCGGQKGKEDMLMEALALAVERVEELEVAGEEFLDALDDMDDMDSELGDGDGDGEDEDERPGLLGAELRFRGVIEDDAFRDQKTLWGDLLD
;
A
#
# COMPACT_ATOMS: atom_id res chain seq x y z
N MET A 1 -18.72 15.77 16.10
CA MET A 1 -18.88 15.18 17.44
C MET A 1 -19.58 16.22 18.30
N THR A 2 -20.87 16.05 18.53
CA THR A 2 -21.76 17.02 19.17
C THR A 2 -21.90 16.65 20.65
N SER A 3 -21.26 17.39 21.55
CA SER A 3 -21.49 17.27 22.99
C SER A 3 -22.48 18.33 23.45
N GLY A 4 -23.67 17.89 23.86
CA GLY A 4 -24.77 18.74 24.29
C GLY A 4 -24.55 19.44 25.64
N PRO A 5 -25.41 20.40 25.99
CA PRO A 5 -25.31 21.12 27.25
C PRO A 5 -25.99 20.35 28.40
N PRO A 6 -25.47 20.46 29.64
CA PRO A 6 -26.09 19.83 30.79
C PRO A 6 -27.32 20.62 31.26
N SER A 7 -28.46 19.93 31.36
CA SER A 7 -29.64 20.39 32.08
C SER A 7 -29.41 20.29 33.59
N SER A 8 -29.44 21.41 34.30
CA SER A 8 -29.54 21.43 35.76
C SER A 8 -30.83 22.14 36.19
N LEU A 9 -31.86 21.31 36.43
CA LEU A 9 -33.10 21.69 37.09
C LEU A 9 -32.83 21.93 38.58
N ILE A 10 -32.67 23.18 38.99
CA ILE A 10 -32.71 23.56 40.41
C ILE A 10 -34.18 23.76 40.79
N SER A 11 -34.80 22.66 41.23
CA SER A 11 -36.11 22.64 41.88
C SER A 11 -35.96 23.14 43.33
N SER A 12 -36.07 24.45 43.52
CA SER A 12 -36.16 25.04 44.85
C SER A 12 -37.62 25.01 45.31
N LYS A 13 -37.94 24.06 46.19
CA LYS A 13 -39.22 23.93 46.88
C LYS A 13 -39.55 25.24 47.65
N PRO A 14 -40.77 25.80 47.56
CA PRO A 14 -41.18 26.83 48.48
C PRO A 14 -41.40 26.23 49.88
N ASN A 15 -40.74 26.83 50.86
CA ASN A 15 -40.81 26.49 52.27
C ASN A 15 -42.19 26.91 52.79
N THR A 16 -43.14 25.96 52.87
CA THR A 16 -44.48 26.17 53.40
C THR A 16 -44.37 26.33 54.92
N ALA A 17 -44.26 27.57 55.39
CA ALA A 17 -44.42 27.88 56.81
C ALA A 17 -45.86 27.53 57.22
N LEU A 18 -45.98 26.57 58.14
CA LEU A 18 -47.23 26.13 58.75
C LEU A 18 -47.96 27.32 59.40
N PRO A 19 -49.29 27.47 59.23
CA PRO A 19 -50.04 28.42 60.03
C PRO A 19 -50.10 27.93 61.48
N VAL A 20 -49.57 28.74 62.40
CA VAL A 20 -49.72 28.59 63.85
C VAL A 20 -51.21 28.61 64.16
N SER A 21 -51.77 27.46 64.49
CA SER A 21 -53.14 27.31 64.99
C SER A 21 -53.21 27.91 66.39
N TYR A 22 -53.67 29.15 66.50
CA TYR A 22 -54.06 29.73 67.78
C TYR A 22 -55.36 29.04 68.24
N THR A 23 -55.22 28.06 69.12
CA THR A 23 -56.32 27.49 69.89
C THR A 23 -56.88 28.56 70.83
N PRO A 24 -58.17 28.92 70.76
CA PRO A 24 -58.74 29.81 71.77
C PRO A 24 -58.84 29.04 73.08
N SER A 25 -58.08 29.52 74.07
CA SER A 25 -58.15 29.09 75.47
C SER A 25 -59.58 29.26 75.99
N THR A 26 -60.33 28.16 76.03
CA THR A 26 -61.56 28.01 76.79
C THR A 26 -61.20 27.97 78.27
N GLY A 27 -61.48 29.03 79.03
CA GLY A 27 -61.28 28.94 80.48
C GLY A 27 -61.25 30.24 81.26
N ALA A 28 -62.29 31.06 81.17
CA ALA A 28 -62.64 31.97 82.25
C ALA A 28 -64.17 32.05 82.34
N LYS A 29 -64.75 31.19 83.18
CA LYS A 29 -66.15 31.28 83.62
C LYS A 29 -66.25 32.54 84.49
N PHE A 30 -66.59 33.67 83.88
CA PHE A 30 -67.11 34.80 84.62
C PHE A 30 -68.60 34.59 84.82
N ASP A 31 -68.93 34.34 86.08
CA ASP A 31 -70.25 34.23 86.64
C ASP A 31 -70.93 35.60 86.58
N ILE A 32 -71.99 35.73 85.78
CA ILE A 32 -72.89 36.89 85.78
C ILE A 32 -74.31 36.35 85.95
N GLN A 33 -74.60 35.84 87.15
CA GLN A 33 -75.96 35.75 87.66
C GLN A 33 -76.42 37.15 88.11
N SER A 34 -76.70 38.01 87.14
CA SER A 34 -77.55 39.19 87.31
C SER A 34 -78.39 39.32 86.05
N ARG A 35 -79.46 38.51 85.98
CA ARG A 35 -80.55 38.70 85.03
C ARG A 35 -81.25 40.00 85.36
N VAL A 36 -80.73 41.10 84.83
CA VAL A 36 -81.58 42.22 84.45
C VAL A 36 -82.43 41.66 83.31
N GLU A 37 -83.73 41.50 83.52
CA GLU A 37 -84.66 41.14 82.45
C GLU A 37 -84.69 42.30 81.47
N LEU A 38 -83.77 42.25 80.51
CA LEU A 38 -83.68 43.22 79.45
C LEU A 38 -84.99 43.17 78.65
N SER A 39 -85.58 44.33 78.45
CA SER A 39 -86.77 44.48 77.61
C SER A 39 -86.51 43.87 76.22
N PRO A 40 -87.52 43.29 75.53
CA PRO A 40 -87.35 42.78 74.17
C PRO A 40 -86.67 43.78 73.22
N VAL A 41 -86.88 45.09 73.45
CA VAL A 41 -86.24 46.19 72.73
C VAL A 41 -84.73 46.25 72.99
N GLU A 42 -84.27 45.98 74.21
CA GLU A 42 -82.86 45.99 74.59
C GLU A 42 -82.10 44.78 74.04
N VAL A 43 -82.76 43.61 73.97
CA VAL A 43 -82.21 42.41 73.30
C VAL A 43 -82.05 42.66 71.80
N GLN A 44 -83.07 43.23 71.15
CA GLN A 44 -83.00 43.58 69.73
C GLN A 44 -81.92 44.63 69.46
N LEU A 45 -81.77 45.63 70.33
CA LEU A 45 -80.72 46.65 70.23
C LEU A 45 -79.32 46.06 70.43
N ALA A 46 -79.16 45.12 71.36
CA ALA A 46 -77.89 44.40 71.57
C ALA A 46 -77.53 43.53 70.36
N GLN A 47 -78.50 42.85 69.76
CA GLN A 47 -78.29 42.07 68.53
C GLN A 47 -77.88 42.97 67.36
N LEU A 48 -78.56 44.08 67.14
CA LEU A 48 -78.19 45.05 66.09
C LEU A 48 -76.79 45.65 66.33
N ARG A 49 -76.39 45.88 67.58
CA ARG A 49 -75.03 46.32 67.93
C ARG A 49 -74.00 45.23 67.63
N ALA A 50 -74.27 43.97 67.99
CA ALA A 50 -73.39 42.84 67.70
C ALA A 50 -73.23 42.60 66.19
N GLU A 51 -74.32 42.68 65.43
CA GLU A 51 -74.31 42.59 63.97
C GLU A 51 -73.53 43.74 63.35
N ARG A 52 -73.78 44.99 63.79
CA ARG A 52 -73.00 46.16 63.36
C ARG A 52 -71.50 45.97 63.63
N ASP A 53 -71.13 45.54 64.82
CA ASP A 53 -69.73 45.38 65.21
C ASP A 53 -69.07 44.19 64.48
N HIS A 54 -69.84 43.13 64.18
CA HIS A 54 -69.42 42.02 63.32
C HIS A 54 -69.14 42.51 61.89
N TRP A 55 -70.07 43.23 61.27
CA TRP A 55 -69.90 43.79 59.93
C TRP A 55 -68.76 44.80 59.87
N HIS A 56 -68.62 45.66 60.88
CA HIS A 56 -67.52 46.61 61.00
C HIS A 56 -66.17 45.89 61.11
N SER A 57 -66.07 44.87 61.97
CA SER A 57 -64.85 44.05 62.10
C SER A 57 -64.52 43.31 60.82
N LYS A 58 -65.53 42.77 60.13
CA LYS A 58 -65.37 42.10 58.83
C LYS A 58 -64.88 43.09 57.76
N ALA A 59 -65.45 44.29 57.71
CA ALA A 59 -65.05 45.35 56.80
C ALA A 59 -63.60 45.80 57.04
N ILE A 60 -63.17 45.93 58.30
CA ILE A 60 -61.77 46.24 58.64
C ILE A 60 -60.83 45.13 58.16
N ARG A 61 -61.13 43.85 58.46
CA ARG A 61 -60.28 42.73 58.02
C ARG A 61 -60.16 42.68 56.50
N GLN A 62 -61.27 42.84 55.79
CA GLN A 62 -61.28 42.88 54.32
C GLN A 62 -60.47 44.07 53.79
N ARG A 63 -60.59 45.25 54.41
CA ARG A 63 -59.80 46.43 54.04
C ARG A 63 -58.30 46.17 54.23
N ASP A 64 -57.91 45.59 55.37
CA ASP A 64 -56.51 45.34 55.68
C ASP A 64 -55.92 44.24 54.78
N GLU A 65 -56.71 43.20 54.45
CA GLU A 65 -56.36 42.17 53.44
C GLU A 65 -56.17 42.79 52.06
N ILE A 66 -57.08 43.68 51.62
CA ILE A 66 -56.94 44.42 50.36
C ILE A 66 -55.66 45.27 50.37
N HIS A 67 -55.32 45.92 51.48
CA HIS A 67 -54.08 46.69 51.58
C HIS A 67 -52.83 45.79 51.52
N ALA A 68 -52.84 44.65 52.18
CA ALA A 68 -51.75 43.67 52.11
C ALA A 68 -51.54 43.14 50.69
N LEU A 69 -52.64 42.79 50.00
CA LEU A 69 -52.60 42.35 48.60
C LEU A 69 -52.09 43.45 47.67
N LYS A 70 -52.56 44.69 47.83
CA LYS A 70 -52.06 45.84 47.05
C LYS A 70 -50.57 46.06 47.27
N PHE A 71 -50.09 45.92 48.50
CA PHE A 71 -48.68 46.04 48.82
C PHE A 71 -47.84 44.94 48.16
N GLU A 72 -48.29 43.67 48.21
CA GLU A 72 -47.58 42.56 47.59
C GLU A 72 -47.59 42.66 46.05
N VAL A 73 -48.71 43.04 45.44
CA VAL A 73 -48.79 43.32 43.99
C VAL A 73 -47.82 44.44 43.61
N ALA A 74 -47.75 45.53 44.37
CA ALA A 74 -46.81 46.61 44.10
C ALA A 74 -45.34 46.15 44.23
N LYS A 75 -45.03 45.29 45.21
CA LYS A 75 -43.70 44.70 45.40
C LYS A 75 -43.33 43.77 44.23
N GLN A 76 -44.24 42.89 43.80
CA GLN A 76 -44.04 42.02 42.64
C GLN A 76 -43.84 42.83 41.35
N SER A 77 -44.66 43.87 41.13
CA SER A 77 -44.50 44.79 40.01
C SER A 77 -43.11 45.43 39.99
N ARG A 78 -42.60 45.92 41.14
CA ARG A 78 -41.23 46.47 41.23
C ARG A 78 -40.16 45.43 40.91
N THR A 79 -40.33 44.18 41.36
CA THR A 79 -39.39 43.09 41.05
C THR A 79 -39.40 42.78 39.56
N ILE A 80 -40.57 42.68 38.93
CA ILE A 80 -40.71 42.47 37.48
C ILE A 80 -40.07 43.62 36.70
N THR A 81 -40.34 44.88 37.07
CA THR A 81 -39.73 46.06 36.43
C THR A 81 -38.20 46.04 36.53
N ARG A 82 -37.62 45.52 37.61
CA ARG A 82 -36.16 45.40 37.76
C ARG A 82 -35.57 44.26 36.92
N LEU A 83 -36.28 43.15 36.75
CA LEU A 83 -35.78 41.97 36.04
C LEU A 83 -35.96 42.07 34.52
N LEU A 84 -37.00 42.74 34.03
CA LEU A 84 -37.35 42.81 32.61
C LEU A 84 -36.20 43.37 31.75
N PRO A 85 -35.53 44.49 32.10
CA PRO A 85 -34.42 45.03 31.29
C PRO A 85 -33.23 44.08 31.22
N GLY A 86 -32.93 43.37 32.33
CA GLY A 86 -31.83 42.40 32.38
C GLY A 86 -32.10 41.16 31.53
N SER A 87 -33.35 40.71 31.43
CA SER A 87 -33.74 39.62 30.53
C SER A 87 -33.64 40.02 29.05
N SER A 88 -34.09 41.23 28.71
CA SER A 88 -34.01 41.76 27.34
C SER A 88 -32.54 41.96 26.91
N LYS A 89 -31.72 42.57 27.78
CA LYS A 89 -30.29 42.76 27.51
C LYS A 89 -29.55 41.44 27.26
N ARG A 90 -29.76 40.42 28.11
CA ARG A 90 -29.15 39.10 27.90
C ARG A 90 -29.61 38.44 26.61
N SER A 91 -30.88 38.61 26.22
CA SER A 91 -31.39 38.07 24.95
C SER A 91 -30.67 38.70 23.75
N LEU A 92 -30.49 40.03 23.77
CA LEU A 92 -29.78 40.75 22.72
C LEU A 92 -28.29 40.34 22.65
N GLU A 93 -27.61 40.26 23.79
CA GLU A 93 -26.21 39.81 23.85
C GLU A 93 -26.02 38.40 23.28
N VAL A 94 -26.96 37.49 23.57
CA VAL A 94 -26.95 36.13 23.03
C VAL A 94 -27.18 36.14 21.52
N GLU A 95 -28.15 36.92 21.02
CA GLU A 95 -28.42 37.05 19.59
C GLU A 95 -27.21 37.64 18.83
N GLU A 96 -26.59 38.69 19.36
CA GLU A 96 -25.37 39.28 18.82
C GLU A 96 -24.21 38.26 18.80
N ALA A 97 -24.05 37.46 19.85
CA ALA A 97 -23.04 36.40 19.91
C ALA A 97 -23.31 35.29 18.87
N TYR A 98 -24.57 34.91 18.64
CA TYR A 98 -24.91 33.95 17.59
C TYR A 98 -24.65 34.50 16.19
N VAL A 99 -24.99 35.78 15.95
CA VAL A 99 -24.76 36.43 14.65
C VAL A 99 -23.26 36.54 14.35
N THR A 100 -22.46 36.99 15.33
CA THR A 100 -20.99 37.06 15.16
C THR A 100 -20.42 35.67 14.91
N LYS A 101 -20.85 34.64 15.66
CA LYS A 101 -20.39 33.27 15.42
C LYS A 101 -20.78 32.73 14.05
N ALA A 102 -21.99 33.02 13.58
CA ALA A 102 -22.43 32.63 12.25
C ALA A 102 -21.59 33.30 11.15
N GLN A 103 -21.22 34.57 11.33
CA GLN A 103 -20.34 35.29 10.41
C GLN A 103 -18.93 34.69 10.39
N GLU A 104 -18.34 34.38 11.55
CA GLU A 104 -17.05 33.68 11.63
C GLU A 104 -17.05 32.33 10.92
N LEU A 105 -18.10 31.52 11.12
CA LEU A 105 -18.21 30.23 10.45
C LEU A 105 -18.38 30.40 8.93
N ALA A 106 -19.11 31.42 8.50
CA ALA A 106 -19.25 31.74 7.08
C ALA A 106 -17.92 32.16 6.45
N THR A 107 -17.10 32.96 7.14
CA THR A 107 -15.77 33.35 6.64
C THR A 107 -14.82 32.15 6.60
N GLN A 108 -14.81 31.30 7.62
CA GLN A 108 -14.02 30.07 7.64
C GLN A 108 -14.41 29.13 6.49
N ASN A 109 -15.70 28.92 6.24
CA ASN A 109 -16.16 28.08 5.14
C ASN A 109 -15.73 28.63 3.77
N ARG A 110 -15.72 29.96 3.60
CA ARG A 110 -15.20 30.59 2.37
C ARG A 110 -13.70 30.34 2.20
N ILE A 111 -12.91 30.49 3.27
CA ILE A 111 -11.46 30.23 3.24
C ILE A 111 -11.19 28.78 2.86
N LEU A 112 -11.84 27.82 3.52
CA LEU A 112 -11.70 26.39 3.23
C LEU A 112 -12.12 26.06 1.78
N THR A 113 -13.14 26.74 1.25
CA THR A 113 -13.55 26.55 -0.14
C THR A 113 -12.46 27.03 -1.12
N CYS A 114 -11.84 28.18 -0.84
CA CYS A 114 -10.72 28.69 -1.63
C CYS A 114 -9.49 27.76 -1.55
N GLU A 115 -9.11 27.31 -0.35
CA GLU A 115 -8.00 26.37 -0.16
C GLU A 115 -8.23 25.05 -0.91
N ASN A 116 -9.45 24.51 -0.85
CA ASN A 116 -9.80 23.31 -1.60
C ASN A 116 -9.73 23.51 -3.12
N ALA A 117 -10.09 24.70 -3.62
CA ALA A 117 -9.95 25.01 -5.04
C ALA A 117 -8.47 25.09 -5.45
N ILE A 118 -7.63 25.72 -4.63
CA ILE A 118 -6.18 25.80 -4.84
C ILE A 118 -5.56 24.40 -4.86
N LEU A 119 -5.90 23.55 -3.89
CA LEU A 119 -5.38 22.17 -3.82
C LEU A 119 -5.82 21.33 -5.02
N LYS A 120 -7.07 21.47 -5.48
CA LYS A 120 -7.55 20.80 -6.70
C LYS A 120 -6.78 21.22 -7.94
N PHE A 121 -6.45 22.51 -8.06
CA PHE A 121 -5.65 23.02 -9.15
C PHE A 121 -4.23 22.44 -9.14
N HIS A 122 -3.54 22.51 -7.99
CA HIS A 122 -2.19 21.95 -7.86
C HIS A 122 -2.16 20.44 -8.08
N ASN A 123 -3.14 19.69 -7.58
CA ASN A 123 -3.23 18.25 -7.84
C ASN A 123 -3.43 17.95 -9.33
N LYS A 124 -4.18 18.79 -10.05
CA LYS A 124 -4.37 18.60 -11.49
C LYS A 124 -3.07 18.81 -12.25
N ASP A 125 -2.33 19.88 -11.93
CA ASP A 125 -1.06 20.19 -12.58
C ASP A 125 -0.01 19.13 -12.26
N TYR A 126 0.12 18.73 -11.00
CA TYR A 126 1.03 17.66 -10.58
C TYR A 126 0.73 16.33 -11.30
N ASN A 127 -0.54 15.95 -11.39
CA ASN A 127 -0.94 14.73 -12.12
C ASN A 127 -0.68 14.84 -13.63
N HIS A 128 -0.78 16.05 -14.20
CA HIS A 128 -0.45 16.28 -15.61
C HIS A 128 1.05 16.10 -15.87
N ASP A 129 1.91 16.70 -15.03
CA ASP A 129 3.36 16.58 -15.13
C ASP A 129 3.81 15.13 -14.97
N LEU A 130 3.25 14.42 -13.99
CA LEU A 130 3.54 13.01 -13.74
C LEU A 130 3.10 12.13 -14.93
N ALA A 131 1.99 12.47 -15.59
CA ALA A 131 1.55 11.77 -16.80
C ALA A 131 2.50 12.02 -17.99
N GLU A 132 3.01 13.24 -18.18
CA GLU A 132 3.98 13.54 -19.23
C GLU A 132 5.33 12.86 -18.99
N GLU A 133 5.80 12.82 -17.74
CA GLU A 133 7.02 12.10 -17.37
C GLU A 133 6.88 10.59 -17.63
N ASN A 134 5.75 9.99 -17.25
CA ASN A 134 5.47 8.59 -17.55
C ASN A 134 5.44 8.28 -19.06
N LYS A 135 4.88 9.20 -19.88
CA LYS A 135 4.94 9.06 -21.34
C LYS A 135 6.38 9.09 -21.84
N LYS A 136 7.23 9.96 -21.29
CA LYS A 136 8.66 10.06 -21.66
C LYS A 136 9.39 8.76 -21.31
N LEU A 137 9.21 8.24 -20.10
CA LEU A 137 9.80 6.97 -19.66
C LEU A 137 9.35 5.80 -20.53
N THR A 138 8.06 5.75 -20.89
CA THR A 138 7.53 4.71 -21.78
C THR A 138 8.20 4.76 -23.16
N ARG A 139 8.36 5.94 -23.75
CA ARG A 139 9.06 6.12 -25.04
C ARG A 139 10.52 5.68 -24.95
N GLU A 140 11.20 6.03 -23.85
CA GLU A 140 12.59 5.65 -23.62
C GLU A 140 12.76 4.13 -23.46
N ASN A 141 11.87 3.48 -22.72
CA ASN A 141 11.85 2.03 -22.57
C ASN A 141 11.65 1.32 -23.92
N VAL A 142 10.74 1.80 -24.76
CA VAL A 142 10.56 1.26 -26.12
C VAL A 142 11.85 1.42 -26.94
N ARG A 143 12.49 2.61 -26.90
CA ARG A 143 13.76 2.86 -27.61
C ARG A 143 14.88 1.94 -27.14
N LEU A 144 15.02 1.75 -25.83
CA LEU A 144 16.01 0.86 -25.24
C LEU A 144 15.72 -0.60 -25.58
N GLY A 145 14.44 -1.01 -25.57
CA GLY A 145 14.01 -2.34 -26.00
C GLY A 145 14.40 -2.63 -27.45
N SER A 146 14.12 -1.71 -28.37
CA SER A 146 14.52 -1.84 -29.78
C SER A 146 16.05 -1.87 -29.96
N ARG A 147 16.79 -1.07 -29.18
CA ARG A 147 18.26 -1.09 -29.21
C ARG A 147 18.81 -2.43 -28.70
N LYS A 148 18.25 -2.96 -27.61
CA LYS A 148 18.63 -4.28 -27.07
C LYS A 148 18.42 -5.36 -28.13
N GLN A 149 17.25 -5.38 -28.77
CA GLN A 149 16.94 -6.34 -29.84
C GLN A 149 17.92 -6.23 -31.02
N GLY A 150 18.27 -5.02 -31.44
CA GLY A 150 19.28 -4.80 -32.49
C GLY A 150 20.65 -5.36 -32.11
N LEU A 151 21.11 -5.10 -30.89
CA LEU A 151 22.39 -5.62 -30.38
C LEU A 151 22.38 -7.16 -30.29
N THR A 152 21.27 -7.79 -29.91
CA THR A 152 21.14 -9.25 -29.90
C THR A 152 21.28 -9.83 -31.32
N VAL A 153 20.69 -9.18 -32.33
CA VAL A 153 20.83 -9.60 -33.74
C VAL A 153 22.28 -9.45 -34.22
N ASP A 154 22.93 -8.34 -33.87
CA ASP A 154 24.33 -8.08 -34.23
C ASP A 154 25.29 -9.07 -33.57
N LEU A 155 25.06 -9.41 -32.30
CA LEU A 155 25.81 -10.43 -31.57
C LEU A 155 25.72 -11.79 -32.27
N ALA A 156 24.51 -12.26 -32.54
CA ALA A 156 24.28 -13.53 -33.25
C ALA A 156 24.93 -13.54 -34.66
N ARG A 157 24.98 -12.38 -35.32
CA ARG A 157 25.68 -12.24 -36.61
C ARG A 157 27.20 -12.33 -36.46
N ALA A 158 27.76 -11.69 -35.43
CA ALA A 158 29.18 -11.74 -35.14
C ALA A 158 29.62 -13.17 -34.80
N GLU A 159 28.86 -13.90 -33.98
CA GLU A 159 29.10 -15.30 -33.63
C GLU A 159 29.15 -16.20 -34.86
N ARG A 160 28.17 -16.09 -35.77
CA ARG A 160 28.19 -16.84 -37.05
C ARG A 160 29.44 -16.52 -37.88
N THR A 161 29.84 -15.25 -37.91
CA THR A 161 31.03 -14.83 -38.65
C THR A 161 32.30 -15.42 -38.04
N ILE A 162 32.41 -15.43 -36.72
CA ILE A 162 33.51 -16.07 -35.99
C ILE A 162 33.55 -17.57 -36.29
N GLN A 163 32.42 -18.26 -36.26
CA GLN A 163 32.35 -19.69 -36.60
C GLN A 163 32.79 -19.95 -38.06
N GLN A 164 32.40 -19.10 -39.01
CA GLN A 164 32.84 -19.21 -40.41
C GLN A 164 34.35 -18.99 -40.56
N LEU A 165 34.92 -18.00 -39.85
CA LEU A 165 36.36 -17.75 -39.85
C LEU A 165 37.12 -18.93 -39.25
N LYS A 166 36.66 -19.48 -38.11
CA LYS A 166 37.22 -20.71 -37.53
C LYS A 166 37.24 -21.86 -38.54
N LYS A 167 36.12 -22.11 -39.25
CA LYS A 167 36.04 -23.15 -40.31
C LYS A 167 37.01 -22.88 -41.46
N SER A 168 37.13 -21.62 -41.90
CA SER A 168 38.06 -21.20 -42.96
C SER A 168 39.52 -21.41 -42.54
N ASP A 169 39.88 -21.06 -41.31
CA ASP A 169 41.24 -21.23 -40.81
C ASP A 169 41.61 -22.72 -40.64
N ARG A 170 40.66 -23.56 -40.19
CA ARG A 170 40.83 -25.03 -40.22
C ARG A 170 41.09 -25.54 -41.65
N ALA A 171 40.33 -25.06 -42.63
CA ALA A 171 40.51 -25.44 -44.04
C ALA A 171 41.88 -24.99 -44.59
N LYS A 172 42.34 -23.77 -44.26
CA LYS A 172 43.70 -23.33 -44.61
C LYS A 172 44.76 -24.20 -43.96
N GLY A 173 44.58 -24.60 -42.69
CA GLY A 173 45.45 -25.54 -41.99
C GLY A 173 45.59 -26.86 -42.75
N LYS A 174 44.47 -27.44 -43.23
CA LYS A 174 44.47 -28.65 -44.06
C LYS A 174 45.23 -28.47 -45.38
N ILE A 175 45.08 -27.31 -46.04
CA ILE A 175 45.83 -27.00 -47.27
C ILE A 175 47.34 -26.92 -46.99
N VAL A 176 47.75 -26.27 -45.90
CA VAL A 176 49.16 -26.18 -45.51
C VAL A 176 49.74 -27.57 -45.19
N LYS A 177 49.01 -28.42 -44.45
CA LYS A 177 49.40 -29.83 -44.20
C LYS A 177 49.63 -30.59 -45.52
N ARG A 178 48.70 -30.50 -46.48
CA ARG A 178 48.83 -31.14 -47.80
C ARG A 178 50.02 -30.62 -48.62
N ASP A 179 50.25 -29.31 -48.62
CA ASP A 179 51.39 -28.70 -49.34
C ASP A 179 52.73 -29.17 -48.77
N LEU A 180 52.84 -29.29 -47.43
CA LEU A 180 54.00 -29.87 -46.77
C LEU A 180 54.23 -31.34 -47.16
N LEU A 181 53.17 -32.15 -47.19
CA LEU A 181 53.25 -33.56 -47.61
C LEU A 181 53.68 -33.70 -49.08
N LEU A 182 53.08 -32.92 -49.98
CA LEU A 182 53.48 -32.89 -51.39
C LEU A 182 54.94 -32.48 -51.57
N LYS A 183 55.39 -31.46 -50.84
CA LYS A 183 56.81 -31.05 -50.83
C LYS A 183 57.73 -32.16 -50.35
N ALA A 184 57.34 -32.91 -49.33
CA ALA A 184 58.10 -34.06 -48.84
C ALA A 184 58.20 -35.17 -49.91
N VAL A 185 57.07 -35.55 -50.52
CA VAL A 185 57.00 -36.56 -51.59
C VAL A 185 57.81 -36.15 -52.82
N ILE A 186 57.75 -34.88 -53.22
CA ILE A 186 58.54 -34.37 -54.34
C ILE A 186 60.03 -34.41 -53.98
N ASN A 187 60.42 -34.02 -52.76
CA ASN A 187 61.81 -34.07 -52.32
C ASN A 187 62.37 -35.50 -52.30
N THR A 188 61.59 -36.50 -51.86
CA THR A 188 62.02 -37.91 -51.92
C THR A 188 62.17 -38.39 -53.36
N HIS A 189 61.23 -38.04 -54.24
CA HIS A 189 61.31 -38.39 -55.67
C HIS A 189 62.50 -37.73 -56.38
N MET A 190 62.81 -36.47 -56.04
CA MET A 190 63.89 -35.69 -56.66
C MET A 190 65.28 -36.05 -56.13
N ARG A 191 65.41 -36.64 -54.93
CA ARG A 191 66.72 -37.03 -54.35
C ARG A 191 67.26 -38.39 -54.80
N GLY A 192 66.51 -39.12 -55.62
CA GLY A 192 66.99 -40.27 -56.42
C GLY A 192 67.73 -41.36 -55.65
N CYS A 193 67.03 -42.38 -55.15
CA CYS A 193 67.65 -43.64 -54.72
C CYS A 193 66.76 -44.85 -55.03
N GLY A 194 67.27 -45.76 -55.86
CA GLY A 194 66.79 -47.13 -55.97
C GLY A 194 67.41 -47.99 -54.87
N GLY A 195 66.63 -48.95 -54.33
CA GLY A 195 67.14 -50.02 -53.46
C GLY A 195 66.42 -50.19 -52.12
N GLN A 196 66.23 -49.12 -51.35
CA GLN A 196 65.45 -49.11 -50.08
C GLN A 196 63.95 -48.78 -50.26
N LYS A 197 63.55 -48.57 -51.52
CA LYS A 197 62.25 -48.08 -51.96
C LYS A 197 61.06 -48.81 -51.33
N GLY A 198 61.14 -50.13 -51.14
CA GLY A 198 60.04 -50.89 -50.53
C GLY A 198 59.79 -50.58 -49.06
N LYS A 199 60.85 -50.43 -48.23
CA LYS A 199 60.69 -50.11 -46.80
C LYS A 199 60.34 -48.62 -46.62
N GLU A 200 60.92 -47.74 -47.43
CA GLU A 200 60.58 -46.31 -47.42
C GLU A 200 59.15 -46.05 -47.91
N ASP A 201 58.71 -46.67 -49.01
CA ASP A 201 57.33 -46.55 -49.50
C ASP A 201 56.34 -47.10 -48.45
N MET A 202 56.65 -48.22 -47.80
CA MET A 202 55.82 -48.80 -46.74
C MET A 202 55.81 -47.94 -45.46
N LEU A 203 56.93 -47.29 -45.10
CA LEU A 203 56.98 -46.30 -44.01
C LEU A 203 56.22 -45.02 -44.35
N MET A 204 56.24 -44.58 -45.61
CA MET A 204 55.48 -43.41 -46.08
C MET A 204 53.98 -43.71 -46.15
N GLU A 205 53.58 -44.92 -46.56
CA GLU A 205 52.19 -45.38 -46.50
C GLU A 205 51.72 -45.52 -45.04
N ALA A 206 52.53 -46.11 -44.17
CA ALA A 206 52.28 -46.16 -42.73
C ALA A 206 52.13 -44.76 -42.12
N LEU A 207 53.00 -43.81 -42.50
CA LEU A 207 52.92 -42.42 -42.06
C LEU A 207 51.65 -41.74 -42.57
N ALA A 208 51.24 -41.99 -43.82
CA ALA A 208 50.00 -41.45 -44.37
C ALA A 208 48.76 -41.97 -43.62
N LEU A 209 48.71 -43.28 -43.35
CA LEU A 209 47.65 -43.91 -42.55
C LEU A 209 47.63 -43.38 -41.11
N ALA A 210 48.81 -43.19 -40.50
CA ALA A 210 48.91 -42.61 -39.16
C ALA A 210 48.40 -41.15 -39.14
N VAL A 211 48.70 -40.36 -40.18
CA VAL A 211 48.20 -38.98 -40.29
C VAL A 211 46.68 -38.96 -40.48
N GLU A 212 46.12 -39.81 -41.32
CA GLU A 212 44.67 -39.93 -41.50
C GLU A 212 43.98 -40.31 -40.18
N ARG A 213 44.57 -41.26 -39.44
CA ARG A 213 44.01 -41.66 -38.15
C ARG A 213 44.10 -40.59 -37.07
N VAL A 214 45.17 -39.80 -37.06
CA VAL A 214 45.27 -38.62 -36.18
C VAL A 214 44.17 -37.61 -36.52
N GLU A 215 43.86 -37.39 -37.81
CA GLU A 215 42.76 -36.51 -38.19
C GLU A 215 41.39 -37.04 -37.72
N GLU A 216 41.14 -38.35 -37.77
CA GLU A 216 39.90 -38.94 -37.25
C GLU A 216 39.77 -38.77 -35.72
N LEU A 217 40.87 -38.93 -34.98
CA LEU A 217 40.91 -38.68 -33.54
C LEU A 217 40.71 -37.21 -33.20
N GLU A 218 41.31 -36.29 -33.97
CA GLU A 218 41.11 -34.85 -33.82
C GLU A 218 39.63 -34.48 -34.04
N VAL A 219 38.97 -35.05 -35.05
CA VAL A 219 37.56 -34.80 -35.36
C VAL A 219 36.64 -35.34 -34.27
N ALA A 220 36.81 -36.60 -33.87
CA ALA A 220 35.98 -37.21 -32.83
C ALA A 220 36.20 -36.55 -31.46
N GLY A 221 37.44 -36.10 -31.18
CA GLY A 221 37.76 -35.37 -29.95
C GLY A 221 37.17 -33.96 -29.93
N GLU A 222 37.17 -33.25 -31.07
CA GLU A 222 36.52 -31.94 -31.19
C GLU A 222 35.00 -32.05 -30.99
N GLU A 223 34.34 -33.05 -31.57
CA GLU A 223 32.90 -33.30 -31.35
C GLU A 223 32.57 -33.58 -29.88
N PHE A 224 33.46 -34.29 -29.16
CA PHE A 224 33.30 -34.56 -27.74
C PHE A 224 33.51 -33.31 -26.86
N LEU A 225 34.48 -32.46 -27.21
CA LEU A 225 34.71 -31.19 -26.52
C LEU A 225 33.60 -30.18 -26.76
N ASP A 226 33.09 -30.06 -28.00
CA ASP A 226 31.93 -29.21 -28.32
C ASP A 226 30.70 -29.64 -27.50
N ALA A 227 30.47 -30.95 -27.34
CA ALA A 227 29.39 -31.47 -26.51
C ALA A 227 29.58 -31.24 -24.99
N LEU A 228 30.83 -31.04 -24.52
CA LEU A 228 31.12 -30.65 -23.13
C LEU A 228 30.88 -29.15 -22.90
N ASP A 229 31.30 -28.29 -23.85
CA ASP A 229 31.06 -26.84 -23.78
C ASP A 229 29.54 -26.54 -23.76
N ASP A 230 28.76 -27.25 -24.58
CA ASP A 230 27.29 -27.14 -24.59
C ASP A 230 26.63 -27.50 -23.25
N MET A 231 27.30 -28.29 -22.38
CA MET A 231 26.78 -28.62 -21.04
C MET A 231 27.09 -27.55 -19.99
N ASP A 232 28.25 -26.89 -20.06
CA ASP A 232 28.62 -25.82 -19.10
C ASP A 232 27.72 -24.59 -19.27
N ASP A 233 27.21 -24.35 -20.49
CA ASP A 233 26.27 -23.26 -20.77
C ASP A 233 24.84 -23.53 -20.23
N MET A 234 24.48 -24.80 -19.99
CA MET A 234 23.14 -25.20 -19.48
C MET A 234 23.02 -25.12 -17.95
N ASP A 235 24.13 -25.16 -17.20
CA ASP A 235 24.11 -25.11 -15.72
C ASP A 235 23.95 -23.66 -15.17
N SER A 236 23.88 -22.68 -16.08
CA SER A 236 23.79 -21.25 -15.74
C SER A 236 22.34 -20.69 -15.69
N GLU A 237 21.32 -21.48 -16.08
CA GLU A 237 19.94 -21.01 -16.23
C GLU A 237 18.94 -21.59 -15.19
N LEU A 238 19.43 -22.11 -14.05
CA LEU A 238 18.58 -22.49 -12.90
C LEU A 238 18.18 -21.30 -12.02
N GLY A 239 17.57 -20.29 -12.64
CA GLY A 239 17.01 -19.11 -11.99
C GLY A 239 15.51 -18.95 -12.22
N ASP A 240 14.71 -19.57 -11.35
CA ASP A 240 13.30 -19.24 -11.06
C ASP A 240 12.28 -19.45 -12.20
N GLY A 241 12.06 -20.71 -12.59
CA GLY A 241 11.00 -21.11 -13.51
C GLY A 241 10.29 -22.37 -13.04
N ASP A 242 9.20 -22.20 -12.30
CA ASP A 242 8.23 -23.23 -11.92
C ASP A 242 7.66 -23.87 -13.19
N GLY A 243 8.24 -25.00 -13.62
CA GLY A 243 8.00 -25.62 -14.92
C GLY A 243 8.10 -27.14 -14.84
N ASP A 244 7.01 -27.73 -14.39
CA ASP A 244 6.66 -29.15 -14.53
C ASP A 244 6.79 -29.59 -15.99
N GLY A 245 7.75 -30.48 -16.28
CA GLY A 245 8.07 -30.92 -17.63
C GLY A 245 9.15 -32.01 -17.62
N GLU A 246 8.68 -33.23 -17.47
CA GLU A 246 9.44 -34.49 -17.61
C GLU A 246 10.10 -34.56 -19.00
N ASP A 247 11.39 -34.25 -19.11
CA ASP A 247 12.21 -34.60 -20.29
C ASP A 247 13.62 -35.01 -19.83
N GLU A 248 13.77 -36.24 -19.32
CA GLU A 248 15.06 -36.86 -18.95
C GLU A 248 15.91 -37.28 -20.18
N ASP A 249 15.54 -36.88 -21.40
CA ASP A 249 16.12 -37.38 -22.66
C ASP A 249 16.99 -36.37 -23.42
N GLU A 250 17.46 -35.27 -22.80
CA GLU A 250 18.30 -34.25 -23.46
C GLU A 250 19.82 -34.48 -23.39
N ARG A 251 20.26 -35.66 -22.90
CA ARG A 251 21.68 -36.09 -22.89
C ARG A 251 22.21 -36.95 -24.07
N PRO A 252 21.55 -37.11 -25.24
CA PRO A 252 22.01 -38.07 -26.26
C PRO A 252 23.23 -37.59 -27.05
N GLY A 253 23.56 -36.29 -27.02
CA GLY A 253 24.70 -35.72 -27.74
C GLY A 253 26.06 -36.12 -27.17
N LEU A 254 26.27 -35.95 -25.85
CA LEU A 254 27.55 -36.20 -25.19
C LEU A 254 27.95 -37.68 -25.24
N LEU A 255 27.01 -38.57 -24.87
CA LEU A 255 27.25 -40.02 -24.88
C LEU A 255 27.57 -40.53 -26.29
N GLY A 256 26.90 -39.99 -27.31
CA GLY A 256 27.17 -40.31 -28.71
C GLY A 256 28.57 -39.88 -29.14
N ALA A 257 28.99 -38.65 -28.77
CA ALA A 257 30.32 -38.14 -29.07
C ALA A 257 31.43 -38.91 -28.32
N GLU A 258 31.20 -39.27 -27.04
CA GLU A 258 32.12 -40.08 -26.24
C GLU A 258 32.31 -41.48 -26.85
N LEU A 259 31.22 -42.16 -27.20
CA LEU A 259 31.26 -43.49 -27.82
C LEU A 259 32.01 -43.46 -29.14
N ARG A 260 31.83 -42.41 -29.93
CA ARG A 260 32.54 -42.23 -31.20
C ARG A 260 34.03 -42.01 -30.98
N PHE A 261 34.41 -41.14 -30.04
CA PHE A 261 35.81 -40.89 -29.68
C PHE A 261 36.50 -42.16 -29.17
N ARG A 262 35.86 -42.89 -28.24
CA ARG A 262 36.36 -44.20 -27.78
C ARG A 262 36.46 -45.21 -28.91
N GLY A 263 35.48 -45.28 -29.80
CA GLY A 263 35.49 -46.21 -30.92
C GLY A 263 36.72 -46.02 -31.83
N VAL A 264 37.20 -44.78 -31.98
CA VAL A 264 38.43 -44.48 -32.74
C VAL A 264 39.70 -44.84 -31.94
N ILE A 265 39.68 -44.77 -30.61
CA ILE A 265 40.84 -45.16 -29.77
C ILE A 265 40.94 -46.68 -29.63
N GLU A 266 39.81 -47.35 -29.43
CA GLU A 266 39.69 -48.78 -29.13
C GLU A 266 39.61 -49.66 -30.38
N ASP A 267 39.73 -49.08 -31.58
CA ASP A 267 39.68 -49.79 -32.85
C ASP A 267 40.78 -50.84 -32.99
N ASP A 268 40.36 -52.09 -33.14
CA ASP A 268 41.23 -53.25 -33.31
C ASP A 268 42.14 -53.12 -34.53
N ALA A 269 41.64 -52.52 -35.63
CA ALA A 269 42.42 -52.31 -36.84
C ALA A 269 43.57 -51.31 -36.63
N PHE A 270 43.34 -50.29 -35.80
CA PHE A 270 44.37 -49.32 -35.45
C PHE A 270 45.44 -49.93 -34.55
N ARG A 271 45.03 -50.79 -33.61
CA ARG A 271 45.97 -51.51 -32.75
C ARG A 271 46.88 -52.43 -33.57
N ASP A 272 46.32 -53.13 -34.56
CA ASP A 272 47.08 -54.00 -35.47
C ASP A 272 48.02 -53.18 -36.39
N GLN A 273 47.57 -52.03 -36.89
CA GLN A 273 48.41 -51.09 -37.63
C GLN A 273 49.56 -50.55 -36.77
N LYS A 274 49.29 -50.22 -35.50
CA LYS A 274 50.31 -49.73 -34.56
C LYS A 274 51.37 -50.80 -34.26
N THR A 275 50.97 -52.07 -34.13
CA THR A 275 51.93 -53.18 -34.00
C THR A 275 52.76 -53.36 -35.28
N LEU A 276 52.13 -53.32 -36.46
CA LEU A 276 52.82 -53.39 -37.74
C LEU A 276 53.82 -52.24 -37.92
N TRP A 277 53.45 -51.03 -37.53
CA TRP A 277 54.33 -49.86 -37.56
C TRP A 277 55.49 -49.99 -36.58
N GLY A 278 55.27 -50.59 -35.41
CA GLY A 278 56.33 -50.92 -34.46
C GLY A 278 57.36 -51.86 -35.08
N ASP A 279 56.90 -52.96 -35.69
CA ASP A 279 57.75 -53.95 -36.37
C ASP A 279 58.53 -53.36 -37.57
N LEU A 280 57.98 -52.33 -38.20
CA LEU A 280 58.62 -51.59 -39.30
C LEU A 280 59.73 -50.64 -38.82
N LEU A 281 59.61 -50.13 -37.60
CA LEU A 281 60.54 -49.17 -36.99
C LEU A 281 61.71 -49.85 -36.25
N ASP A 282 61.52 -51.09 -35.80
CA ASP A 282 62.58 -51.98 -35.30
C ASP A 282 63.48 -52.52 -36.43
#